data_AF-A0A818Q2M0-F1
#
_entry.id   AF-A0A818Q2M0-F1
#
_cell.length_a   1.000
_cell.length_b   1.000
_cell.length_c   1.000
_cell.angle_alpha   90.00
_cell.angle_beta   90.00
_cell.angle_gamma   90.00
#
_symmetry.space_group_name_H-M   'P 1'
#
loop_
_entity.id
_entity.type
_entity.pdbx_description
1 polymer ?
#
loop_
_entity_poly.entity_id
_entity_poly.type
_entity_poly.pdbx_seq_one_letter_code
_entity_poly.pdbx_strand_id
1 'polypeptide(L)'
;MIDEYSGLAQEKEILFTMRTVFRIVEIKQTTKNNCNWEAQLTITDESDPQLTGLTDCIKEEINDEGWYRMAEELYNELLANTSNDSDRTHIYHMLGYLKHDQGEYEETVTFYEKSLETKRKTVPEDDASSASTYGNIGTTYRRMGDYSKALEFYEKI
;
A
#
# COMPACT_ATOMS: atom_id res chain seq x y z
N MET A 1 7.80 -18.06 48.48
CA MET A 1 9.27 -18.02 48.54
C MET A 1 9.81 -17.69 47.16
N ILE A 2 9.51 -16.48 46.66
CA ILE A 2 10.23 -15.81 45.56
C ILE A 2 9.95 -14.30 45.74
N ASP A 3 10.47 -13.70 46.81
CA ASP A 3 10.35 -12.25 47.07
C ASP A 3 11.71 -11.76 47.56
N GLU A 4 12.70 -11.63 46.66
CA GLU A 4 13.99 -11.07 47.08
C GLU A 4 14.92 -10.63 45.91
N TYR A 5 14.42 -9.90 44.88
CA TYR A 5 15.33 -9.32 43.87
C TYR A 5 14.96 -7.95 43.28
N SER A 6 14.17 -7.11 43.95
CA SER A 6 14.08 -5.70 43.54
C SER A 6 14.20 -4.76 44.74
N GLY A 7 15.35 -4.09 44.85
CA GLY A 7 15.61 -3.01 45.82
C GLY A 7 14.87 -1.71 45.47
N LEU A 8 13.69 -1.80 44.87
CA LEU A 8 12.85 -0.67 44.49
C LEU A 8 11.55 -0.75 45.30
N ALA A 9 11.15 0.39 45.88
CA ALA A 9 9.89 0.51 46.59
C ALA A 9 8.76 0.03 45.68
N GLN A 10 7.94 -0.90 46.19
CA GLN A 10 6.76 -1.51 45.57
C GLN A 10 6.15 -0.58 44.50
N GLU A 11 6.49 -0.80 43.23
CA GLU A 11 5.86 -0.08 42.14
C GLU A 11 4.38 -0.48 42.18
N LYS A 12 3.51 0.49 42.45
CA LYS A 12 2.08 0.30 42.32
C LYS A 12 1.78 0.14 40.84
N GLU A 13 1.86 -1.08 40.34
CA GLU A 13 1.31 -1.43 39.04
C GLU A 13 -0.21 -1.22 39.11
N ILE A 14 -0.65 -0.10 38.54
CA ILE A 14 -2.07 0.12 38.29
C ILE A 14 -2.32 -0.29 36.84
N LEU A 15 -2.88 -1.48 36.67
CA LEU A 15 -3.27 -2.01 35.37
C LEU A 15 -4.53 -1.25 34.89
N PHE A 16 -4.36 -0.30 33.98
CA PHE A 16 -5.49 0.33 33.29
C PHE A 16 -5.64 -0.29 31.91
N THR A 17 -6.71 -1.07 31.70
CA THR A 17 -7.16 -1.43 30.36
C THR A 17 -8.13 -0.36 29.86
N MET A 18 -7.60 0.63 29.15
CA MET A 18 -8.25 1.39 28.08
C MET A 18 -7.14 2.02 27.21
N ARG A 19 -7.44 2.39 25.97
CA ARG A 19 -6.52 3.03 25.00
C ARG A 19 -5.99 4.37 25.55
N THR A 20 -5.07 4.33 26.50
CA THR A 20 -4.42 5.51 27.05
C THR A 20 -3.14 5.72 26.28
N VAL A 21 -3.10 6.80 25.50
CA VAL A 21 -1.89 7.22 24.80
C VAL A 21 -1.12 8.16 25.74
N PHE A 22 0.19 7.93 25.84
CA PHE A 22 1.09 8.77 26.63
C PHE A 22 2.07 9.49 25.70
N ARG A 23 2.31 10.78 25.95
CA ARG A 23 3.39 11.53 25.31
C ARG A 23 4.64 11.42 26.19
N ILE A 24 5.76 11.04 25.58
CA ILE A 24 7.08 11.17 26.23
C ILE A 24 7.46 12.65 26.21
N VAL A 25 7.58 13.25 27.39
CA VAL A 25 7.97 14.65 27.57
C VAL A 25 9.49 14.75 27.64
N GLU A 26 10.12 13.83 28.36
CA GLU A 26 11.55 13.86 28.60
C GLU A 26 12.10 12.45 28.83
N ILE A 27 13.33 12.20 28.39
CA ILE A 27 14.08 11.00 28.73
C ILE A 27 15.40 11.44 29.34
N LYS A 28 15.69 10.96 30.55
CA LYS A 28 16.93 11.26 31.29
C LYS A 28 17.66 9.97 31.65
N GLN A 29 18.97 9.96 31.47
CA GLN A 29 19.81 8.86 31.94
C GLN A 29 20.02 9.03 33.45
N THR A 30 19.72 7.99 34.23
CA THR A 30 19.92 8.03 35.67
C THR A 30 21.38 7.73 36.02
N THR A 31 21.94 8.51 36.95
CA THR A 31 23.36 8.42 37.35
C THR A 31 23.70 7.13 38.13
N LYS A 32 22.69 6.31 38.47
CA LYS A 32 22.87 5.10 39.26
C LYS A 32 23.46 3.93 38.48
N ASN A 33 23.38 3.91 37.14
CA ASN A 33 24.09 3.00 36.23
C ASN A 33 23.81 3.40 34.76
N ASN A 34 24.81 3.31 33.88
CA ASN A 34 24.72 3.75 32.46
C ASN A 34 23.62 3.09 31.61
N CYS A 35 22.89 2.10 32.14
CA CYS A 35 21.84 1.38 31.42
C CYS A 35 20.42 1.79 31.85
N ASN A 36 20.27 2.65 32.87
CA ASN A 36 18.96 3.00 33.43
C ASN A 36 18.50 4.37 32.94
N TRP A 37 17.32 4.41 32.33
CA TRP A 37 16.71 5.62 31.78
C TRP A 37 15.37 5.87 32.45
N GLU A 38 15.09 7.13 32.79
CA GLU A 38 13.82 7.59 33.32
C GLU A 38 13.10 8.39 32.24
N ALA A 39 11.88 7.97 31.89
CA ALA A 39 11.02 8.66 30.93
C ALA A 39 9.88 9.35 31.66
N GLN A 40 9.75 10.66 31.48
CA GLN A 40 8.60 11.42 31.95
C GLN A 40 7.48 11.35 30.92
N LEU A 41 6.32 10.87 31.36
CA LEU A 41 5.14 10.68 30.52
C LEU A 41 4.02 11.63 30.95
N THR A 42 3.30 12.17 29.98
CA THR A 42 2.06 12.92 30.20
C THR A 42 0.91 12.21 29.49
N ILE A 43 -0.24 12.11 30.16
CA ILE A 43 -1.48 11.59 29.55
C ILE A 43 -1.89 12.54 28.42
N THR A 44 -2.14 11.98 27.25
CA THR A 44 -2.69 12.72 26.11
C THR A 44 -4.05 12.14 25.72
N ASP A 45 -4.89 12.94 25.07
CA ASP A 45 -6.22 12.55 24.61
C ASP A 45 -6.39 12.84 23.11
N GLU A 46 -7.56 12.53 22.57
CA GLU A 46 -7.88 12.66 21.14
C GLU A 46 -7.81 14.12 20.62
N SER A 47 -7.66 15.12 21.50
CA SER A 47 -7.48 16.52 21.12
C SER A 47 -6.02 16.93 20.88
N ASP A 48 -5.04 16.05 21.13
CA ASP A 48 -3.62 16.35 20.89
C ASP A 48 -3.31 16.42 19.38
N PRO A 49 -2.93 17.60 18.84
CA PRO A 49 -2.74 17.78 17.41
C PRO A 49 -1.67 16.86 16.80
N GLN A 50 -0.65 16.46 17.57
CA GLN A 50 0.37 15.52 17.06
C GLN A 50 -0.16 14.10 16.99
N LEU A 51 -0.99 13.69 17.96
CA LEU A 51 -1.63 12.38 17.96
C LEU A 51 -2.67 12.29 16.84
N THR A 52 -3.46 13.35 16.65
CA THR A 52 -4.40 13.48 15.54
C THR A 52 -3.66 13.42 14.21
N GLY A 53 -2.59 14.20 14.04
CA GLY A 53 -1.77 14.17 12.83
C GLY A 53 -1.17 12.79 12.54
N LEU A 54 -0.63 12.10 13.54
CA LEU A 54 -0.12 10.74 13.39
C LEU A 54 -1.23 9.75 13.00
N THR A 55 -2.40 9.87 13.63
CA THR A 55 -3.55 9.02 13.34
C THR A 55 -4.05 9.23 11.93
N ASP A 56 -4.03 10.47 11.43
CA ASP A 56 -4.43 10.80 10.08
C ASP A 56 -3.39 10.32 9.05
N CYS A 57 -2.09 10.46 9.31
CA CYS A 57 -1.06 9.84 8.47
C CYS A 57 -1.23 8.32 8.38
N ILE A 58 -1.47 7.64 9.51
CA ILE A 58 -1.70 6.19 9.51
C ILE A 58 -2.98 5.85 8.74
N LYS A 59 -4.07 6.61 8.92
CA LYS A 59 -5.29 6.43 8.12
C LYS A 59 -5.05 6.61 6.63
N GLU A 60 -4.21 7.56 6.23
CA GLU A 60 -3.81 7.76 4.84
C GLU A 60 -2.97 6.58 4.31
N GLU A 61 -2.06 6.03 5.12
CA GLU A 61 -1.25 4.87 4.72
C GLU A 61 -2.07 3.57 4.62
N ILE A 62 -3.08 3.38 5.48
CA ILE A 62 -3.89 2.15 5.50
C ILE A 62 -5.15 2.21 4.64
N ASN A 63 -5.53 3.38 4.11
CA ASN A 63 -6.69 3.48 3.25
C ASN A 63 -6.37 2.93 1.85
N ASP A 64 -7.43 2.58 1.11
CA ASP A 64 -7.28 1.97 -0.22
C ASP A 64 -6.50 2.90 -1.17
N GLU A 65 -6.75 4.21 -1.10
CA GLU A 65 -6.05 5.26 -1.87
C GLU A 65 -4.52 5.26 -1.64
N GLY A 66 -4.09 5.14 -0.39
CA GLY A 66 -2.68 5.08 0.00
C GLY A 66 -2.00 3.82 -0.52
N TRP A 67 -2.69 2.68 -0.45
CA TRP A 67 -2.21 1.43 -1.05
C TRP A 67 -2.07 1.55 -2.56
N TYR A 68 -3.08 2.07 -3.26
CA TYR A 68 -3.03 2.25 -4.72
C TYR A 68 -1.88 3.18 -5.13
N ARG A 69 -1.72 4.31 -4.44
CA ARG A 69 -0.63 5.25 -4.70
C ARG A 69 0.74 4.60 -4.54
N MET A 70 0.96 3.89 -3.44
CA MET A 70 2.23 3.19 -3.20
C MET A 70 2.50 2.11 -4.25
N ALA A 71 1.48 1.35 -4.65
CA ALA A 71 1.60 0.34 -5.70
C ALA A 71 1.92 0.98 -7.06
N GLU A 72 1.30 2.10 -7.40
CA GLU A 72 1.56 2.84 -8.64
C GLU A 72 2.99 3.38 -8.68
N GLU A 73 3.47 4.00 -7.59
CA GLU A 73 4.84 4.49 -7.46
C GLU A 73 5.86 3.34 -7.66
N LEU A 74 5.63 2.19 -7.01
CA LEU A 74 6.46 1.00 -7.16
C LEU A 74 6.48 0.46 -8.59
N TYR A 75 5.32 0.31 -9.24
CA TYR A 75 5.28 -0.21 -10.61
C TYR A 75 5.91 0.74 -11.61
N ASN A 76 5.77 2.06 -11.42
CA ASN A 76 6.45 3.04 -12.26
C ASN A 76 7.97 3.03 -12.08
N GLU A 77 8.47 2.88 -10.84
CA GLU A 77 9.89 2.71 -10.57
C GLU A 77 10.44 1.42 -11.19
N LEU A 78 9.71 0.29 -11.05
CA LEU A 78 10.06 -0.97 -11.70
C LEU A 78 10.11 -0.81 -13.22
N LEU A 79 9.13 -0.12 -13.81
CA LEU A 79 9.08 0.12 -15.25
C LEU A 79 10.26 0.95 -15.76
N ALA A 80 10.72 1.92 -14.97
CA ALA A 80 11.88 2.76 -15.30
C ALA A 80 13.20 1.97 -15.28
N ASN A 81 13.32 1.00 -14.36
CA ASN A 81 14.52 0.18 -14.20
C ASN A 81 14.53 -1.11 -15.05
N THR A 82 13.39 -1.48 -15.65
CA THR A 82 13.26 -2.71 -16.43
C THR A 82 13.56 -2.49 -17.91
N SER A 83 14.55 -3.21 -18.41
CA SER A 83 15.01 -3.15 -19.81
C SER A 83 14.42 -4.22 -20.72
N ASN A 84 13.92 -5.34 -20.18
CA ASN A 84 13.40 -6.45 -20.99
C ASN A 84 11.89 -6.30 -21.26
N ASP A 85 11.46 -6.66 -22.47
CA ASP A 85 10.08 -6.47 -22.91
C ASP A 85 9.07 -7.39 -22.20
N SER A 86 9.51 -8.56 -21.72
CA SER A 86 8.65 -9.51 -21.01
C SER A 86 8.19 -8.95 -19.65
N ASP A 87 9.12 -8.45 -18.84
CA ASP A 87 8.82 -7.88 -17.54
C ASP A 87 8.06 -6.56 -17.68
N ARG A 88 8.40 -5.75 -18.68
CA ARG A 88 7.63 -4.53 -19.03
C ARG A 88 6.17 -4.87 -19.38
N THR A 89 5.95 -5.94 -20.13
CA THR A 89 4.60 -6.44 -20.46
C THR A 89 3.81 -6.75 -19.19
N HIS A 90 4.42 -7.42 -18.22
CA HIS A 90 3.79 -7.75 -16.94
C HIS A 90 3.52 -6.49 -16.10
N ILE A 91 4.49 -5.58 -16.00
CA ILE A 91 4.34 -4.33 -15.24
C ILE A 91 3.21 -3.47 -15.81
N TYR A 92 3.11 -3.33 -17.14
CA TYR A 92 1.99 -2.64 -17.77
C TYR A 92 0.64 -3.31 -17.48
N HIS A 93 0.59 -4.64 -17.45
CA HIS A 93 -0.63 -5.36 -17.09
C HIS A 93 -1.04 -5.08 -15.63
N MET A 94 -0.08 -5.04 -14.71
CA MET A 94 -0.33 -4.74 -13.30
C MET A 94 -0.81 -3.29 -13.08
N LEU A 95 -0.22 -2.32 -13.79
CA LEU A 95 -0.69 -0.93 -13.78
C LEU A 95 -2.13 -0.82 -14.32
N GLY A 96 -2.46 -1.55 -15.39
CA GLY A 96 -3.83 -1.61 -15.90
C GLY A 96 -4.81 -2.17 -14.88
N TYR A 97 -4.44 -3.25 -14.18
CA TYR A 97 -5.26 -3.82 -13.12
C TYR A 97 -5.49 -2.84 -11.97
N LEU A 98 -4.42 -2.15 -11.53
CA LEU A 98 -4.47 -1.15 -10.48
C LEU A 98 -5.47 -0.03 -10.81
N LYS A 99 -5.34 0.53 -12.02
CA LYS A 99 -6.23 1.59 -12.52
C LYS A 99 -7.68 1.13 -12.67
N HIS A 100 -7.89 -0.14 -13.02
CA HIS A 100 -9.24 -0.70 -13.12
C HIS A 100 -9.95 -0.72 -11.78
N ASP A 101 -9.22 -1.06 -10.72
CA ASP A 101 -9.74 -1.15 -9.36
C ASP A 101 -10.03 0.24 -8.77
N GLN A 102 -9.20 1.24 -9.12
CA GLN A 102 -9.46 2.66 -8.85
C GLN A 102 -10.63 3.25 -9.65
N GLY A 103 -11.15 2.54 -10.67
CA GLY A 103 -12.21 3.03 -11.55
C GLY A 103 -11.72 3.97 -12.66
N GLU A 104 -10.41 4.11 -12.84
CA GLU A 104 -9.77 4.92 -13.88
C GLU A 104 -9.72 4.14 -15.20
N TYR A 105 -10.89 3.97 -15.82
CA TYR A 105 -11.08 3.05 -16.95
C TYR A 105 -10.35 3.47 -18.23
N GLU A 106 -10.15 4.76 -18.50
CA GLU A 106 -9.40 5.22 -19.67
C GLU A 106 -7.90 4.90 -19.56
N GLU A 107 -7.32 5.10 -18.37
CA GLU A 107 -5.93 4.75 -18.06
C GLU A 107 -5.74 3.23 -18.08
N THR A 108 -6.71 2.49 -17.56
CA THR A 108 -6.76 1.02 -17.61
C THR A 108 -6.56 0.50 -19.03
N VAL A 109 -7.35 1.00 -19.99
CA VAL A 109 -7.23 0.61 -21.40
C VAL A 109 -5.84 0.93 -21.93
N THR A 110 -5.34 2.14 -21.66
CA THR A 110 -4.02 2.60 -22.11
C THR A 110 -2.90 1.67 -21.64
N PHE A 111 -2.93 1.22 -20.38
CA PHE A 111 -1.91 0.33 -19.84
C PHE A 111 -2.01 -1.09 -20.40
N TYR A 112 -3.23 -1.64 -20.56
CA TYR A 112 -3.40 -2.94 -21.19
C TYR A 112 -3.00 -2.94 -22.67
N GLU A 113 -3.22 -1.86 -23.40
CA GLU A 113 -2.75 -1.70 -24.78
C GLU A 113 -1.22 -1.64 -24.85
N LYS A 114 -0.54 -0.91 -23.95
CA LYS A 114 0.93 -0.91 -23.83
C LYS A 114 1.49 -2.30 -23.52
N SER A 115 0.79 -3.08 -22.69
CA SER A 115 1.14 -4.47 -22.40
C SER A 115 1.09 -5.32 -23.68
N LEU A 116 -0.01 -5.24 -24.45
CA LEU A 116 -0.15 -5.95 -25.72
C LEU A 116 0.88 -5.51 -26.76
N GLU A 117 1.16 -4.21 -26.88
CA GLU A 117 2.16 -3.68 -27.81
C GLU A 117 3.55 -4.20 -27.50
N THR A 118 3.94 -4.18 -26.22
CA THR A 118 5.25 -4.69 -25.78
C THR A 118 5.37 -6.19 -26.05
N LYS A 119 4.28 -6.92 -25.81
CA LYS A 119 4.20 -8.35 -26.03
C LYS A 119 4.33 -8.74 -27.52
N ARG A 120 3.68 -8.01 -28.41
CA ARG A 120 3.77 -8.21 -29.87
C ARG A 120 5.19 -8.10 -30.44
N LYS A 121 6.12 -7.47 -29.70
CA LYS A 121 7.54 -7.41 -30.09
C LYS A 121 8.28 -8.73 -29.86
N THR A 122 7.80 -9.55 -28.93
CA THR A 122 8.50 -10.77 -28.47
C THR A 122 7.77 -12.05 -28.84
N VAL A 123 6.44 -12.01 -28.99
CA VAL A 123 5.61 -13.16 -29.35
C VAL A 123 4.58 -12.79 -30.43
N PRO A 124 4.13 -13.77 -31.25
CA PRO A 124 3.09 -13.56 -32.24
C PRO A 124 1.79 -13.03 -31.64
N GLU A 125 1.02 -12.32 -32.45
CA GLU A 125 -0.19 -11.60 -32.04
C GLU A 125 -1.30 -12.53 -31.51
N ASP A 126 -1.39 -13.76 -32.00
CA ASP A 126 -2.39 -14.77 -31.64
C ASP A 126 -1.95 -15.68 -30.47
N ASP A 127 -0.98 -15.24 -29.66
CA ASP A 127 -0.56 -16.02 -28.50
C ASP A 127 -1.66 -16.06 -27.43
N ALA A 128 -2.03 -17.28 -27.01
CA ALA A 128 -3.08 -17.53 -26.01
C ALA A 128 -2.86 -16.77 -24.69
N SER A 129 -1.62 -16.37 -24.38
CA SER A 129 -1.33 -15.59 -23.19
C SER A 129 -1.82 -14.13 -23.29
N SER A 130 -2.26 -13.64 -24.45
CA SER A 130 -2.87 -12.30 -24.65
C SER A 130 -4.38 -12.26 -24.39
N ALA A 131 -5.03 -13.42 -24.36
CA ALA A 131 -6.47 -13.56 -24.17
C ALA A 131 -6.96 -12.91 -22.87
N SER A 132 -6.18 -13.03 -21.77
CA SER A 132 -6.51 -12.38 -20.49
C SER A 132 -6.52 -10.85 -20.60
N THR A 133 -5.53 -10.26 -21.30
CA THR A 133 -5.46 -8.81 -21.50
C THR A 133 -6.62 -8.33 -22.38
N TYR A 134 -6.98 -9.05 -23.44
CA TYR A 134 -8.16 -8.72 -24.24
C TYR A 134 -9.46 -8.78 -23.42
N GLY A 135 -9.65 -9.80 -22.58
CA GLY A 135 -10.79 -9.88 -21.68
C GLY A 135 -10.86 -8.76 -20.65
N ASN A 136 -9.72 -8.31 -20.13
CA ASN A 136 -9.66 -7.18 -19.21
C ASN A 136 -10.02 -5.85 -19.89
N ILE A 137 -9.55 -5.63 -21.13
CA ILE A 137 -9.95 -4.46 -21.93
C ILE A 137 -11.46 -4.51 -22.24
N GLY A 138 -11.98 -5.67 -22.67
CA GLY A 138 -13.41 -5.84 -22.93
C GLY A 138 -14.27 -5.58 -21.68
N THR A 139 -13.81 -6.06 -20.52
CA THR A 139 -14.46 -5.79 -19.22
C THR A 139 -14.43 -4.31 -18.88
N THR A 140 -13.34 -3.62 -19.17
CA THR A 140 -13.18 -2.18 -18.92
C THR A 140 -14.13 -1.36 -19.80
N TYR A 141 -14.21 -1.64 -21.10
CA TYR A 141 -15.18 -0.98 -21.98
C TYR A 141 -16.62 -1.26 -21.57
N ARG A 142 -16.93 -2.48 -21.12
CA ARG A 142 -18.25 -2.81 -20.57
C ARG A 142 -18.57 -1.95 -19.33
N ARG A 143 -17.59 -1.69 -18.45
CA ARG A 143 -17.78 -0.78 -17.29
C ARG A 143 -17.96 0.68 -17.70
N MET A 144 -17.36 1.11 -18.79
CA MET A 144 -17.56 2.44 -19.39
C MET A 144 -18.90 2.58 -20.13
N GLY A 145 -19.61 1.47 -20.38
CA GLY A 145 -20.86 1.44 -21.15
C GLY A 145 -20.68 1.33 -22.66
N ASP A 146 -19.44 1.18 -23.17
CA ASP A 146 -19.16 0.94 -24.58
C ASP A 146 -19.20 -0.56 -24.89
N TYR A 147 -20.42 -1.08 -25.02
CA TYR A 147 -20.65 -2.50 -25.28
C TYR A 147 -20.16 -2.96 -26.65
N SER A 148 -20.11 -2.07 -27.64
CA SER A 148 -19.63 -2.38 -28.98
C SER A 148 -18.15 -2.71 -28.94
N LYS A 149 -17.33 -1.85 -28.32
CA LYS A 149 -15.90 -2.14 -28.14
C LYS A 149 -15.67 -3.33 -27.22
N ALA A 150 -16.47 -3.47 -26.17
CA ALA A 150 -16.37 -4.63 -25.29
C ALA A 150 -16.50 -5.95 -26.08
N LEU A 151 -17.48 -6.03 -26.99
CA LEU A 151 -17.68 -7.20 -27.86
C LEU A 151 -16.49 -7.44 -28.79
N GLU A 152 -15.98 -6.39 -29.45
CA GLU A 152 -14.80 -6.51 -30.33
C GLU A 152 -13.58 -7.10 -29.62
N PHE A 153 -13.40 -6.79 -28.33
CA PHE A 153 -12.32 -7.33 -27.52
C PHE A 153 -12.62 -8.75 -27.01
N TYR A 154 -13.87 -9.07 -26.68
CA TYR A 154 -14.25 -10.43 -26.32
C TYR A 154 -14.14 -11.43 -27.49
N GLU A 155 -14.33 -10.97 -28.73
CA GLU A 155 -14.13 -11.80 -29.93
C GLU A 155 -12.66 -12.14 -30.21
N LYS A 156 -11.72 -11.47 -29.54
CA LYS A 156 -10.25 -11.70 -29.66
C LYS A 156 -9.68 -12.63 -28.59
N ILE A 157 -10.53 -13.15 -27.70
CA ILE A 157 -10.16 -14.14 -26.66
C ILE A 157 -10.18 -15.54 -27.29
#